data_AF-A0A8T2MY64-F1
#
_entry.id   AF-A0A8T2MY64-F1
#
_cell.length_a   1.000
_cell.length_b   1.000
_cell.length_c   1.000
_cell.angle_alpha   90.00
_cell.angle_beta   90.00
_cell.angle_gamma   90.00
#
_symmetry.space_group_name_H-M   'P 1'
#
loop_
_entity.id
_entity.type
_entity.pdbx_description
1 polymer ?
#
loop_
_entity_poly.entity_id
_entity_poly.type
_entity_poly.pdbx_seq_one_letter_code
_entity_poly.pdbx_strand_id
1 'polypeptide(L)'
;MNKSFSITTKNFTGRVQWDSSTGLFSLTGLKMEDSGKYEVQNNDEQNKSDTVYQLTVYNPVSTPQVSSRNKMKPTCSVLCSVENGREVTLSWQREGETLNSTSSPDLNTPLSLPLEIEENSAPYSCVAANPVSNMTGTVRPDEFCFGGHSHDAVLYVVLVFRLVEFVLVTLAVLLLIRLYREGRHQKKKKKEI
;
A
#
# COMPACT_ATOMS: atom_id res chain seq x y z
N MET A 1 -9.71 -55.72 9.53
CA MET A 1 -10.67 -55.25 8.50
C MET A 1 -9.90 -54.42 7.50
N ASN A 2 -9.90 -54.82 6.22
CA ASN A 2 -9.33 -54.00 5.15
C ASN A 2 -10.33 -52.89 4.85
N LYS A 3 -10.04 -51.66 5.29
CA LYS A 3 -10.80 -50.48 4.89
C LYS A 3 -10.47 -50.17 3.43
N SER A 4 -11.47 -49.76 2.65
CA SER A 4 -11.31 -49.37 1.25
C SER A 4 -11.88 -47.97 1.02
N PHE A 5 -11.24 -47.19 0.16
CA PHE A 5 -11.66 -45.86 -0.24
C PHE A 5 -11.88 -45.81 -1.76
N SER A 6 -13.00 -45.24 -2.19
CA SER A 6 -13.35 -45.10 -3.61
C SER A 6 -14.00 -43.74 -3.87
N ILE A 7 -13.72 -43.16 -5.04
CA ILE A 7 -14.28 -41.89 -5.49
C ILE A 7 -15.27 -42.16 -6.61
N THR A 8 -16.49 -41.64 -6.49
CA THR A 8 -17.60 -42.05 -7.37
C THR A 8 -17.94 -41.04 -8.46
N THR A 9 -17.66 -39.74 -8.27
CA THR A 9 -18.23 -38.67 -9.12
C THR A 9 -17.21 -37.88 -9.93
N LYS A 10 -16.13 -37.42 -9.28
CA LYS A 10 -15.13 -36.54 -9.90
C LYS A 10 -13.79 -37.26 -10.01
N ASN A 11 -13.07 -37.01 -11.11
CA ASN A 11 -11.73 -37.53 -11.27
C ASN A 11 -10.71 -36.67 -10.49
N PHE A 12 -10.20 -37.19 -9.38
CA PHE A 12 -9.12 -36.60 -8.60
C PHE A 12 -7.80 -37.39 -8.69
N THR A 13 -7.58 -38.10 -9.81
CA THR A 13 -6.40 -38.96 -10.00
C THR A 13 -5.11 -38.23 -9.62
N GLY A 14 -4.32 -38.86 -8.75
CA GLY A 14 -3.03 -38.34 -8.29
C GLY A 14 -3.10 -37.18 -7.30
N ARG A 15 -4.29 -36.69 -6.93
CA ARG A 15 -4.48 -35.54 -6.02
C ARG A 15 -5.05 -35.92 -4.65
N VAL A 16 -5.64 -37.11 -4.55
CA VAL A 16 -6.25 -37.61 -3.31
C VAL A 16 -5.27 -38.53 -2.57
N GLN A 17 -5.08 -38.24 -1.29
CA GLN A 17 -4.36 -39.07 -0.35
C GLN A 17 -5.35 -39.54 0.71
N TRP A 18 -5.31 -40.82 1.05
CA TRP A 18 -6.15 -41.39 2.08
C TRP A 18 -5.30 -42.17 3.06
N ASP A 19 -5.45 -41.85 4.34
CA ASP A 19 -4.83 -42.58 5.42
C ASP A 19 -5.82 -43.62 5.97
N SER A 20 -5.53 -44.89 5.69
CA SER A 20 -6.37 -46.01 6.12
C SER A 20 -6.39 -46.24 7.62
N SER A 21 -5.39 -45.72 8.35
CA SER A 21 -5.30 -45.84 9.80
C SER A 21 -6.21 -44.85 10.52
N THR A 22 -6.18 -43.57 10.11
CA THR A 22 -6.98 -42.49 10.71
C THR A 22 -8.34 -42.28 10.03
N GLY A 23 -8.48 -42.70 8.78
CA GLY A 23 -9.65 -42.41 7.94
C GLY A 23 -9.63 -41.00 7.33
N LEU A 24 -8.55 -40.22 7.52
CA LEU A 24 -8.43 -38.89 6.96
C LEU A 24 -8.18 -38.94 5.45
N PHE A 25 -8.84 -38.05 4.72
CA PHE A 25 -8.57 -37.81 3.31
C PHE A 25 -7.99 -36.40 3.12
N SER A 26 -7.10 -36.25 2.16
CA SER A 26 -6.51 -34.97 1.77
C SER A 26 -6.60 -34.80 0.26
N LEU A 27 -7.13 -33.66 -0.18
CA LEU A 27 -7.16 -33.27 -1.58
C LEU A 27 -6.10 -32.19 -1.82
N THR A 28 -5.10 -32.52 -2.61
CA THR A 28 -3.96 -31.64 -2.93
C THR A 28 -4.11 -30.99 -4.30
N GLY A 29 -3.37 -29.91 -4.55
CA GLY A 29 -3.41 -29.20 -5.84
C GLY A 29 -4.83 -28.75 -6.19
N LEU A 30 -5.46 -28.01 -5.27
CA LEU A 30 -6.82 -27.51 -5.43
C LEU A 30 -6.92 -26.59 -6.65
N LYS A 31 -8.02 -26.72 -7.38
CA LYS A 31 -8.40 -25.87 -8.49
C LYS A 31 -9.74 -25.21 -8.20
N MET A 32 -10.06 -24.12 -8.89
CA MET A 32 -11.31 -23.37 -8.65
C MET A 32 -12.55 -24.24 -8.85
N GLU A 33 -12.52 -25.13 -9.85
CA GLU A 33 -13.57 -26.11 -10.18
C GLU A 33 -13.73 -27.25 -9.15
N ASP A 34 -12.79 -27.39 -8.21
CA ASP A 34 -12.95 -28.33 -7.09
C ASP A 34 -13.93 -27.78 -6.04
N SER A 35 -14.32 -26.50 -6.09
CA SER A 35 -15.37 -25.97 -5.22
C SER A 35 -16.69 -26.74 -5.39
N GLY A 36 -17.38 -27.01 -4.30
CA GLY A 36 -18.66 -27.71 -4.32
C GLY A 36 -18.93 -28.52 -3.05
N LYS A 37 -20.02 -29.29 -3.11
CA LYS A 37 -20.40 -30.22 -2.05
C LYS A 37 -19.66 -31.55 -2.23
N TYR A 38 -19.11 -32.05 -1.14
CA TYR A 38 -18.43 -33.34 -1.04
C TYR A 38 -19.16 -34.19 -0.03
N GLU A 39 -19.62 -35.37 -0.47
CA GLU A 39 -20.30 -36.32 0.38
C GLU A 39 -19.36 -37.48 0.72
N VAL A 40 -19.24 -37.78 2.00
CA VAL A 40 -18.44 -38.88 2.53
C VAL A 40 -19.39 -39.88 3.16
N GLN A 41 -19.43 -41.08 2.58
CA GLN A 41 -20.29 -42.17 3.02
C GLN A 41 -19.45 -43.20 3.78
N ASN A 42 -19.82 -43.47 5.02
CA ASN A 42 -19.32 -44.60 5.78
C ASN A 42 -20.28 -45.77 5.60
N ASN A 43 -19.78 -46.86 5.00
CA ASN A 43 -20.55 -48.06 4.72
C ASN A 43 -20.28 -49.21 5.71
N ASP A 44 -19.69 -48.91 6.88
CA ASP A 44 -19.54 -49.88 7.95
C ASP A 44 -20.92 -50.36 8.44
N GLU A 45 -21.11 -51.68 8.54
CA GLU A 45 -22.40 -52.30 8.87
C GLU A 45 -22.94 -51.85 10.24
N GLN A 46 -22.04 -51.54 11.18
CA GLN A 46 -22.39 -51.10 12.52
C GLN A 46 -22.56 -49.58 12.65
N ASN A 47 -22.03 -48.79 11.72
CA ASN A 47 -21.93 -47.34 11.83
C ASN A 47 -22.04 -46.64 10.47
N LYS A 48 -23.17 -46.86 9.77
CA LYS A 48 -23.47 -46.15 8.54
C LYS A 48 -23.70 -44.66 8.81
N SER A 49 -23.05 -43.80 8.05
CA SER A 49 -23.21 -42.35 8.18
C SER A 49 -22.82 -41.65 6.89
N ASP A 50 -23.61 -40.64 6.52
CA ASP A 50 -23.30 -39.75 5.40
C ASP A 50 -23.01 -38.36 5.95
N THR A 51 -21.86 -37.80 5.58
CA THR A 51 -21.45 -36.45 5.98
C THR A 51 -21.17 -35.60 4.75
N VAL A 52 -21.73 -34.40 4.72
CA VAL A 52 -21.56 -33.46 3.61
C VAL A 52 -20.66 -32.30 4.04
N TYR A 53 -19.65 -32.02 3.23
CA TYR A 53 -18.73 -30.89 3.37
C TYR A 53 -18.91 -29.92 2.21
N GLN A 54 -18.88 -28.62 2.49
CA GLN A 54 -18.82 -27.58 1.45
C GLN A 54 -17.38 -27.10 1.31
N LEU A 55 -16.77 -27.35 0.15
CA LEU A 55 -15.46 -26.83 -0.19
C LEU A 55 -15.63 -25.56 -1.03
N THR A 56 -14.98 -24.47 -0.63
CA THR A 56 -14.87 -23.26 -1.43
C THR A 56 -13.39 -22.96 -1.64
N VAL A 57 -12.97 -22.96 -2.91
CA VAL A 57 -11.59 -22.64 -3.29
C VAL A 57 -11.50 -21.16 -3.67
N TYR A 58 -10.42 -20.52 -3.26
CA TYR A 58 -10.15 -19.11 -3.53
C TYR A 58 -8.78 -18.96 -4.19
N ASN A 59 -8.66 -18.04 -5.13
CA ASN A 59 -7.36 -17.55 -5.55
C ASN A 59 -6.83 -16.56 -4.50
N PRO A 60 -5.52 -16.55 -4.22
CA PRO A 60 -4.92 -15.50 -3.41
C PRO A 60 -5.20 -14.11 -3.98
N VAL A 61 -5.45 -13.14 -3.12
CA VAL A 61 -5.63 -11.73 -3.54
C VAL A 61 -4.31 -11.13 -4.01
N SER A 62 -4.37 -10.27 -5.03
CA SER A 62 -3.22 -9.50 -5.49
C SER A 62 -2.96 -8.28 -4.59
N THR A 63 -1.75 -7.74 -4.65
CA THR A 63 -1.40 -6.55 -3.87
C THR A 63 -2.15 -5.33 -4.40
N PRO A 64 -2.94 -4.63 -3.56
CA PRO A 64 -3.66 -3.45 -3.99
C PRO A 64 -2.70 -2.34 -4.39
N GLN A 65 -3.02 -1.64 -5.47
CA GLN A 65 -2.24 -0.53 -6.00
C GLN A 65 -2.85 0.79 -5.56
N VAL A 66 -2.03 1.69 -5.03
CA VAL A 66 -2.47 3.03 -4.65
C VAL A 66 -1.88 4.05 -5.61
N SER A 67 -2.71 4.96 -6.09
CA SER A 67 -2.33 6.08 -6.95
C SER A 67 -2.80 7.41 -6.35
N SER A 68 -2.01 8.47 -6.51
CA SER A 68 -2.44 9.83 -6.17
C SER A 68 -3.20 10.45 -7.34
N ARG A 69 -4.40 10.97 -7.10
CA ARG A 69 -5.21 11.70 -8.10
C ARG A 69 -4.98 13.21 -8.05
N ASN A 70 -4.83 13.76 -6.84
CA ASN A 70 -4.56 15.18 -6.63
C ASN A 70 -3.75 15.37 -5.35
N LYS A 71 -2.70 16.19 -5.41
CA LYS A 71 -1.81 16.52 -4.29
C LYS A 71 -1.96 18.01 -3.96
N MET A 72 -2.96 18.36 -3.15
CA MET A 72 -3.27 19.76 -2.85
C MET A 72 -3.40 19.99 -1.34
N LYS A 73 -2.35 20.55 -0.73
CA LYS A 73 -2.35 20.85 0.71
C LYS A 73 -3.62 21.60 1.15
N PRO A 74 -4.22 21.25 2.30
CA PRO A 74 -3.74 20.27 3.29
C PRO A 74 -4.17 18.81 3.02
N THR A 75 -4.86 18.54 1.91
CA THR A 75 -5.44 17.22 1.60
C THR A 75 -4.80 16.56 0.37
N CYS A 76 -5.04 15.28 0.21
CA CYS A 76 -4.59 14.55 -0.97
C CYS A 76 -5.62 13.49 -1.32
N SER A 77 -6.04 13.45 -2.57
CA SER A 77 -6.97 12.43 -3.06
C SER A 77 -6.17 11.26 -3.57
N VAL A 78 -6.41 10.08 -2.98
CA VAL A 78 -5.81 8.81 -3.39
C VAL A 78 -6.89 7.84 -3.86
N LEU A 79 -6.51 6.95 -4.76
CA LEU A 79 -7.34 5.86 -5.24
C LEU A 79 -6.60 4.55 -5.03
N CYS A 80 -7.20 3.64 -4.29
CA CYS A 80 -6.73 2.27 -4.21
C CYS A 80 -7.52 1.38 -5.16
N SER A 81 -6.85 0.47 -5.86
CA SER A 81 -7.49 -0.51 -6.73
C SER A 81 -6.86 -1.90 -6.63
N VAL A 82 -7.65 -2.95 -6.88
CA VAL A 82 -7.20 -4.34 -6.92
C VAL A 82 -8.05 -5.13 -7.90
N GLU A 83 -7.48 -6.18 -8.50
CA GLU A 83 -8.27 -7.13 -9.29
C GLU A 83 -9.33 -7.79 -8.40
N ASN A 84 -10.55 -7.88 -8.93
CA ASN A 84 -11.63 -8.52 -8.19
C ASN A 84 -11.56 -10.05 -8.31
N GLY A 85 -12.18 -10.72 -7.36
CA GLY A 85 -12.23 -12.18 -7.29
C GLY A 85 -13.32 -12.63 -6.34
N ARG A 86 -13.45 -13.94 -6.17
CA ARG A 86 -14.44 -14.52 -5.27
C ARG A 86 -14.29 -13.95 -3.86
N GLU A 87 -15.33 -13.24 -3.40
CA GLU A 87 -15.42 -12.63 -2.06
C GLU A 87 -14.23 -11.75 -1.71
N VAL A 88 -13.66 -11.07 -2.71
CA VAL A 88 -12.64 -10.05 -2.47
C VAL A 88 -13.32 -8.78 -1.95
N THR A 89 -12.74 -8.23 -0.90
CA THR A 89 -13.09 -6.93 -0.32
C THR A 89 -11.89 -6.00 -0.43
N LEU A 90 -12.15 -4.71 -0.59
CA LEU A 90 -11.15 -3.65 -0.58
C LEU A 90 -11.52 -2.63 0.48
N SER A 91 -10.60 -2.29 1.38
CA SER A 91 -10.87 -1.38 2.50
C SER A 91 -9.72 -0.43 2.78
N TRP A 92 -10.02 0.77 3.27
CA TRP A 92 -9.01 1.61 3.90
C TRP A 92 -9.04 1.44 5.41
N GLN A 93 -7.86 1.39 6.00
CA GLN A 93 -7.65 1.30 7.43
C GLN A 93 -6.66 2.37 7.90
N ARG A 94 -6.84 2.85 9.12
CA ARG A 94 -5.90 3.74 9.80
C ARG A 94 -5.87 3.34 11.27
N GLU A 95 -4.68 3.15 11.82
CA GLU A 95 -4.49 2.76 13.23
C GLU A 95 -5.26 1.49 13.64
N GLY A 96 -5.47 0.58 12.69
CA GLY A 96 -6.21 -0.67 12.91
C GLY A 96 -7.73 -0.54 12.76
N GLU A 97 -8.27 0.67 12.56
CA GLU A 97 -9.69 0.88 12.31
C GLU A 97 -10.00 0.96 10.82
N THR A 98 -11.08 0.29 10.40
CA THR A 98 -11.59 0.38 9.02
C THR A 98 -12.36 1.68 8.82
N LEU A 99 -11.89 2.51 7.90
CA LEU A 99 -12.50 3.79 7.55
C LEU A 99 -13.62 3.62 6.52
N ASN A 100 -13.37 2.82 5.49
CA ASN A 100 -14.32 2.51 4.43
C ASN A 100 -14.01 1.14 3.82
N SER A 101 -15.00 0.58 3.12
CA SER A 101 -14.86 -0.72 2.47
C SER A 101 -15.79 -0.81 1.25
N THR A 102 -15.41 -1.62 0.27
CA THR A 102 -16.21 -1.94 -0.90
C THR A 102 -15.99 -3.39 -1.36
N SER A 103 -17.00 -3.93 -2.03
CA SER A 103 -17.01 -5.25 -2.65
C SER A 103 -17.95 -5.24 -3.85
N SER A 104 -17.70 -6.06 -4.86
CA SER A 104 -18.57 -6.16 -6.03
C SER A 104 -18.80 -7.62 -6.42
N PRO A 105 -20.06 -8.00 -6.75
CA PRO A 105 -20.34 -9.33 -7.31
C PRO A 105 -19.86 -9.48 -8.76
N ASP A 106 -19.63 -8.38 -9.48
CA ASP A 106 -19.06 -8.42 -10.83
C ASP A 106 -17.54 -8.63 -10.75
N LEU A 107 -17.12 -9.88 -10.99
CA LEU A 107 -15.74 -10.32 -10.89
C LEU A 107 -14.85 -9.81 -12.03
N ASN A 108 -15.44 -9.29 -13.12
CA ASN A 108 -14.67 -8.80 -14.27
C ASN A 108 -14.21 -7.35 -14.08
N THR A 109 -14.79 -6.63 -13.11
CA THR A 109 -14.47 -5.23 -12.84
C THR A 109 -13.57 -5.15 -11.60
N PRO A 110 -12.37 -4.53 -11.71
CA PRO A 110 -11.50 -4.30 -10.56
C PRO A 110 -12.22 -3.50 -9.47
N LEU A 111 -11.91 -3.80 -8.21
CA LEU A 111 -12.38 -2.97 -7.10
C LEU A 111 -11.57 -1.68 -7.07
N SER A 112 -12.23 -0.57 -6.73
CA SER A 112 -11.59 0.72 -6.56
C SER A 112 -12.24 1.48 -5.41
N LEU A 113 -11.42 2.09 -4.57
CA LEU A 113 -11.87 2.77 -3.37
C LEU A 113 -11.08 4.07 -3.15
N PRO A 114 -11.70 5.23 -3.38
CA PRO A 114 -11.06 6.52 -3.14
C PRO A 114 -11.00 6.86 -1.65
N LEU A 115 -10.04 7.70 -1.28
CA LEU A 115 -9.93 8.31 0.05
C LEU A 115 -9.31 9.69 -0.04
N GLU A 116 -9.77 10.63 0.78
CA GLU A 116 -9.06 11.88 1.06
C GLU A 116 -8.19 11.70 2.30
N ILE A 117 -6.89 11.95 2.17
CA ILE A 117 -5.92 11.84 3.26
C ILE A 117 -5.39 13.22 3.66
N GLU A 118 -5.06 13.38 4.93
CA GLU A 118 -4.58 14.64 5.51
C GLU A 118 -3.05 14.58 5.75
N GLU A 119 -2.34 15.69 5.59
CA GLU A 119 -0.86 15.76 5.69
C GLU A 119 -0.30 15.23 7.02
N ASN A 120 -0.92 15.58 8.15
CA ASN A 120 -0.40 15.27 9.50
C ASN A 120 -1.10 14.07 10.15
N SER A 121 -1.50 13.09 9.36
CA SER A 121 -2.22 11.92 9.85
C SER A 121 -1.35 10.66 9.88
N ALA A 122 -1.74 9.70 10.72
CA ALA A 122 -1.08 8.39 10.75
C ALA A 122 -1.15 7.70 9.38
N PRO A 123 -0.22 6.78 9.05
CA PRO A 123 -0.22 6.06 7.79
C PRO A 123 -1.55 5.35 7.53
N TYR A 124 -2.00 5.39 6.28
CA TYR A 124 -3.18 4.67 5.82
C TYR A 124 -2.77 3.35 5.21
N SER A 125 -3.63 2.34 5.33
CA SER A 125 -3.44 1.03 4.73
C SER A 125 -4.64 0.72 3.84
N CYS A 126 -4.40 0.47 2.56
CA CYS A 126 -5.40 -0.13 1.69
C CYS A 126 -5.25 -1.65 1.74
N VAL A 127 -6.30 -2.34 2.14
CA VAL A 127 -6.29 -3.78 2.41
C VAL A 127 -7.24 -4.47 1.44
N ALA A 128 -6.70 -5.38 0.63
CA ALA A 128 -7.46 -6.32 -0.17
C ALA A 128 -7.48 -7.67 0.55
N ALA A 129 -8.66 -8.27 0.74
CA ALA A 129 -8.79 -9.51 1.48
C ALA A 129 -9.91 -10.41 0.97
N ASN A 130 -9.70 -11.73 1.11
CA ASN A 130 -10.71 -12.77 1.01
C ASN A 130 -10.53 -13.77 2.17
N PRO A 131 -11.38 -14.80 2.32
CA PRO A 131 -11.32 -15.72 3.47
C PRO A 131 -9.99 -16.46 3.68
N VAL A 132 -9.10 -16.51 2.69
CA VAL A 132 -7.84 -17.27 2.76
C VAL A 132 -6.58 -16.40 2.67
N SER A 133 -6.69 -15.13 2.27
CA SER A 133 -5.52 -14.27 2.01
C SER A 133 -5.83 -12.79 2.20
N ASN A 134 -4.80 -12.03 2.59
CA ASN A 134 -4.83 -10.59 2.76
C ASN A 134 -3.54 -9.98 2.20
N MET A 135 -3.68 -8.91 1.41
CA MET A 135 -2.58 -8.07 0.94
C MET A 135 -2.84 -6.60 1.26
N THR A 136 -1.80 -5.88 1.65
CA THR A 136 -1.89 -4.48 2.07
C THR A 136 -0.94 -3.59 1.28
N GLY A 137 -1.42 -2.42 0.86
CA GLY A 137 -0.64 -1.31 0.34
C GLY A 137 -0.67 -0.14 1.33
N THR A 138 0.49 0.28 1.82
CA THR A 138 0.60 1.36 2.82
C THR A 138 0.88 2.70 2.16
N VAL A 139 0.24 3.75 2.66
CA VAL A 139 0.39 5.13 2.23
C VAL A 139 0.82 5.98 3.41
N ARG A 140 2.01 6.57 3.31
CA ARG A 140 2.44 7.63 4.23
C ARG A 140 2.13 8.98 3.61
N PRO A 141 1.25 9.81 4.21
CA PRO A 141 0.84 11.08 3.61
C PRO A 141 2.03 11.99 3.25
N ASP A 142 3.00 12.11 4.15
CA ASP A 142 4.21 12.92 3.99
C ASP A 142 5.07 12.47 2.80
N GLU A 143 5.32 11.17 2.63
CA GLU A 143 6.11 10.65 1.51
C GLU A 143 5.29 10.64 0.20
N PHE A 144 4.06 10.13 0.25
CA PHE A 144 3.28 9.79 -0.94
C PHE A 144 2.63 11.02 -1.58
N CYS A 145 2.14 11.96 -0.76
CA CYS A 145 1.42 13.14 -1.21
C CYS A 145 2.23 14.43 -1.10
N PHE A 146 3.05 14.59 -0.06
CA PHE A 146 3.68 15.87 0.27
C PHE A 146 5.21 15.87 0.17
N GLY A 147 5.81 14.79 -0.33
CA GLY A 147 7.25 14.52 -0.35
C GLY A 147 8.11 15.40 -1.27
N GLY A 148 7.60 16.56 -1.68
CA GLY A 148 8.26 17.45 -2.63
C GLY A 148 8.77 18.79 -2.09
N HIS A 149 8.49 19.20 -0.84
CA HIS A 149 8.58 20.64 -0.50
C HIS A 149 9.32 21.03 0.79
N SER A 150 10.08 20.15 1.44
CA SER A 150 10.89 20.58 2.60
C SER A 150 12.33 20.96 2.22
N HIS A 151 13.00 20.21 1.36
CA HIS A 151 14.41 20.48 1.05
C HIS A 151 14.60 21.66 0.08
N ASP A 152 13.80 21.76 -0.98
CA ASP A 152 13.98 22.80 -2.01
C ASP A 152 13.57 24.19 -1.52
N ALA A 153 12.48 24.31 -0.75
CA ALA A 153 12.05 25.59 -0.21
C ALA A 153 13.02 26.12 0.85
N VAL A 154 13.52 25.25 1.74
CA VAL A 154 14.51 25.62 2.75
C VAL A 154 15.84 25.97 2.09
N LEU A 155 16.29 25.18 1.10
CA LEU A 155 17.50 25.49 0.33
C LEU A 155 17.36 26.82 -0.42
N TYR A 156 16.21 27.09 -1.03
CA TYR A 156 15.93 28.35 -1.71
C TYR A 156 15.98 29.54 -0.75
N VAL A 157 15.31 29.44 0.40
CA VAL A 157 15.34 30.48 1.45
C VAL A 157 16.78 30.71 1.92
N VAL A 158 17.55 29.65 2.19
CA VAL A 158 18.96 29.76 2.59
C VAL A 158 19.80 30.42 1.49
N LEU A 159 19.62 30.05 0.22
CA LEU A 159 20.33 30.66 -0.91
C LEU A 159 20.01 32.15 -1.05
N VAL A 160 18.76 32.55 -0.88
CA VAL A 160 18.35 33.96 -0.90
C VAL A 160 19.01 34.74 0.25
N PHE A 161 18.99 34.21 1.48
CA PHE A 161 19.66 34.85 2.61
C PHE A 161 21.18 35.00 2.38
N ARG A 162 21.84 33.97 1.84
CA ARG A 162 23.28 34.03 1.50
C ARG A 162 23.59 35.07 0.43
N LEU A 163 22.74 35.21 -0.58
CA LEU A 163 22.90 36.24 -1.62
C LEU A 163 22.74 37.64 -1.03
N VAL A 164 21.77 37.84 -0.13
CA VAL A 164 21.56 39.13 0.54
C VAL A 164 22.77 39.49 1.41
N GLU A 165 23.28 38.56 2.22
CA GLU A 165 24.51 38.77 3.01
C GLU A 165 25.68 39.20 2.13
N PHE A 166 25.89 38.52 1.00
CA PHE A 166 26.96 38.84 0.06
C PHE A 166 26.80 40.26 -0.54
N VAL A 167 25.59 40.64 -0.94
CA VAL A 167 25.31 41.99 -1.47
C VAL A 167 25.58 43.06 -0.41
N LEU A 168 25.16 42.85 0.85
CA LEU A 168 25.41 43.81 1.93
C LEU A 168 26.91 43.98 2.22
N VAL A 169 27.68 42.88 2.25
CA VAL A 169 29.13 42.91 2.46
C VAL A 169 29.83 43.64 1.32
N THR A 170 29.45 43.37 0.06
CA THR A 170 30.06 44.05 -1.09
C THR A 170 29.78 45.56 -1.09
N LEU A 171 28.55 45.98 -0.77
CA LEU A 171 28.20 47.39 -0.64
C LEU A 171 28.98 48.07 0.50
N ALA A 172 29.12 47.42 1.66
CA ALA A 172 29.89 47.94 2.79
C ALA A 172 31.37 48.14 2.42
N VAL A 173 31.98 47.16 1.74
CA VAL A 173 33.37 47.25 1.27
C VAL A 173 33.53 48.39 0.26
N LEU A 174 32.60 48.55 -0.69
CA LEU A 174 32.63 49.65 -1.65
C LEU A 174 32.54 51.02 -0.97
N LEU A 175 31.70 51.16 0.05
CA LEU A 175 31.61 52.38 0.86
C LEU A 175 32.92 52.66 1.60
N LEU A 176 33.51 51.65 2.25
CA LEU A 176 34.81 51.79 2.93
C LEU A 176 35.93 52.21 1.97
N ILE A 177 35.97 51.64 0.76
CA ILE A 177 36.93 52.03 -0.27
C ILE A 177 36.74 53.49 -0.70
N ARG A 178 35.49 53.94 -0.88
CA ARG A 178 35.18 55.34 -1.23
C ARG A 178 35.66 56.30 -0.13
N LEU A 179 35.32 56.02 1.13
CA LEU A 179 35.74 56.83 2.28
C LEU A 179 37.27 56.86 2.42
N TYR A 180 37.94 55.73 2.21
CA TYR A 180 39.40 55.65 2.25
C TYR A 180 40.05 56.50 1.14
N ARG A 181 39.50 56.47 -0.09
CA ARG A 181 39.99 57.29 -1.21
C ARG A 181 39.80 58.78 -0.97
N GLU A 182 38.64 59.19 -0.43
CA GLU A 182 38.37 60.59 -0.07
C GLU A 182 39.31 61.08 1.03
N GLY A 183 39.52 60.29 2.08
CA GLY A 183 40.49 60.60 3.13
C GLY A 183 41.93 60.71 2.61
N ARG A 184 42.31 59.89 1.63
CA ARG A 184 43.62 59.97 0.97
C ARG A 184 43.76 61.23 0.10
N HIS A 185 42.71 61.64 -0.61
CA HIS A 185 42.68 62.88 -1.38
C HIS A 185 42.81 64.12 -0.48
N GLN A 186 42.10 64.14 0.65
CA GLN A 186 42.20 65.19 1.66
C GLN A 186 43.62 65.28 2.26
N LYS A 187 44.27 64.14 2.53
CA LYS A 187 45.67 64.10 3.01
C LYS A 187 46.69 64.55 1.97
N LYS A 188 46.46 64.30 0.67
CA LYS A 188 47.34 64.81 -0.40
C LYS A 188 47.23 66.33 -0.55
N LYS A 189 46.02 66.89 -0.54
CA LYS A 189 45.80 68.35 -0.62
C LYS A 189 46.45 69.13 0.54
N LYS A 190 46.52 68.55 1.74
CA LYS A 190 47.19 69.18 2.90
C LYS A 190 48.72 69.13 2.89
N LYS A 191 49.35 68.35 2.00
CA LYS A 191 50.83 68.28 1.88
C LYS A 191 51.41 69.22 0.83
N GLU A 192 50.56 69.87 0.03
CA GLU A 192 50.96 70.82 -1.03
C GLU A 192 50.74 72.29 -0.60
N ILE A 193 50.57 72.55 0.70
CA ILE A 193 50.51 73.87 1.35
C ILE A 193 51.67 73.98 2.33
#